data_AF-A0A0W7WNB9-F1
#
_entry.id   AF-A0A0W7WNB9-F1
#
_cell.length_a   1.000
_cell.length_b   1.000
_cell.length_c   1.000
_cell.angle_alpha   90.00
_cell.angle_beta   90.00
_cell.angle_gamma   90.00
#
_symmetry.space_group_name_H-M   'P 1'
#
loop_
_entity.id
_entity.type
_entity.pdbx_description
1 polymer ?
#
loop_
_entity_poly.entity_id
_entity_poly.type
_entity_poly.pdbx_seq_one_letter_code
_entity_poly.pdbx_strand_id
1 'polypeptide(L)'
;METQSVWLGPARQPVRLLMVLFTAASLLLVGALFIAAMFFDSAIGMHQMLRPEGRALVYLTHVAVFGAIFLAALYLSDTQGSIEPKPEGFFDIVSLVCSRISMISIVLLVFVMFYEVVARYVFEKPTLWANELSLWIAGFLFLLAGLYAMQQRSHIRIYIIYDLMPRWMRKLSDCISVALIWAFTLALMWGGYNEARDKFLRWEAFGTAWDPPIPATIKPAILIIILMVAIQALSNLIADWNKAPESHSPADDIDEEEIAMLRRNLQKDDD
;
A
#
# COMPACT_ATOMS: atom_id res chain seq x y z
N MET A 1 -4.86 12.72 -23.14
CA MET A 1 -5.85 13.02 -22.10
C MET A 1 -5.13 13.76 -20.98
N GLU A 2 -5.41 15.05 -20.80
CA GLU A 2 -5.01 15.70 -19.54
C GLU A 2 -5.85 15.06 -18.43
N THR A 3 -5.28 14.08 -17.72
CA THR A 3 -5.89 13.53 -16.51
C THR A 3 -6.19 14.70 -15.58
N GLN A 4 -7.45 14.98 -15.28
CA GLN A 4 -7.80 16.00 -14.30
C GLN A 4 -7.19 15.61 -12.95
N SER A 5 -6.59 16.59 -12.27
CA SER A 5 -6.01 16.38 -10.94
C SER A 5 -7.15 16.13 -9.95
N VAL A 6 -7.04 15.06 -9.16
CA VAL A 6 -8.07 14.65 -8.19
C VAL A 6 -8.02 15.54 -6.94
N TRP A 7 -6.82 15.83 -6.42
CA TRP A 7 -6.66 16.58 -5.17
C TRP A 7 -5.40 17.46 -5.08
N LEU A 8 -4.33 17.17 -5.82
CA LEU A 8 -3.09 17.96 -5.74
C LEU A 8 -3.23 19.36 -6.37
N GLY A 9 -4.13 19.52 -7.36
CA GLY A 9 -4.34 20.76 -8.08
C GLY A 9 -3.03 21.39 -8.57
N PRO A 10 -2.69 22.63 -8.15
CA PRO A 10 -1.45 23.30 -8.57
C PRO A 10 -0.18 22.63 -8.03
N ALA A 11 -0.27 21.85 -6.95
CA ALA A 11 0.87 21.14 -6.38
C ALA A 11 1.30 19.91 -7.20
N ARG A 12 0.52 19.50 -8.20
CA ARG A 12 0.82 18.31 -9.00
C ARG A 12 2.16 18.41 -9.75
N GLN A 13 2.43 19.56 -10.38
CA GLN A 13 3.67 19.79 -11.12
C GLN A 13 4.93 19.77 -10.21
N PRO A 14 4.97 20.50 -9.07
CA PRO A 14 6.13 20.41 -8.18
C PRO A 14 6.29 19.01 -7.58
N VAL A 15 5.20 18.31 -7.23
CA VAL A 15 5.28 16.91 -6.74
C VAL A 15 5.84 15.98 -7.82
N ARG A 16 5.42 16.13 -9.08
CA ARG A 16 5.98 15.37 -10.21
C ARG A 16 7.48 15.62 -10.38
N LEU A 17 7.91 16.88 -10.31
CA LEU A 17 9.33 17.23 -10.44
C LEU A 17 10.16 16.63 -9.31
N LEU A 18 9.68 16.74 -8.07
CA LEU A 18 10.32 16.12 -6.91
C LEU A 18 10.37 14.60 -7.03
N MET A 19 9.28 13.95 -7.46
CA MET A 19 9.24 12.51 -7.72
C MET A 19 10.32 12.09 -8.72
N VAL A 20 10.41 12.78 -9.87
CA VAL A 20 11.43 12.48 -10.89
C VAL A 20 12.84 12.70 -10.34
N LEU A 21 13.07 13.78 -9.59
CA LEU A 21 14.37 14.07 -8.98
C LEU A 21 14.79 13.00 -7.97
N PHE A 22 13.90 12.62 -7.05
CA PHE A 22 14.18 11.57 -6.06
C PHE A 22 14.36 10.20 -6.70
N THR A 23 13.59 9.89 -7.75
CA THR A 23 13.73 8.65 -8.52
C THR A 23 15.09 8.60 -9.22
N ALA A 24 15.49 9.68 -9.90
CA ALA A 24 16.80 9.78 -10.53
C ALA A 24 17.94 9.67 -9.50
N ALA A 25 17.83 10.37 -8.36
CA ALA A 25 18.79 10.28 -7.27
C ALA A 25 18.89 8.86 -6.70
N SER A 26 17.76 8.19 -6.50
CA SER A 26 17.70 6.81 -6.03
C SER A 26 18.41 5.85 -7.01
N LEU A 27 18.11 5.94 -8.31
CA LEU A 27 18.74 5.11 -9.33
C LEU A 27 20.25 5.38 -9.43
N LEU A 28 20.68 6.64 -9.35
CA LEU A 28 22.10 7.00 -9.35
C LEU A 28 22.83 6.45 -8.12
N LEU A 29 22.24 6.56 -6.93
CA LEU A 29 22.85 6.09 -5.69
C LEU A 29 22.91 4.55 -5.62
N VAL A 30 21.85 3.86 -6.05
CA VAL A 30 21.83 2.40 -6.18
C VAL A 30 22.84 1.93 -7.23
N GLY A 31 22.91 2.61 -8.37
CA GLY A 31 23.91 2.35 -9.40
C GLY A 31 25.35 2.56 -8.90
N ALA A 32 25.59 3.63 -8.14
CA ALA A 32 26.90 3.89 -7.53
C ALA A 32 27.30 2.80 -6.54
N LEU A 33 26.37 2.31 -5.72
CA LEU A 33 26.60 1.17 -4.82
C LEU A 33 26.95 -0.11 -5.59
N PHE A 34 26.28 -0.35 -6.72
CA PHE A 34 26.55 -1.51 -7.57
C PHE A 34 27.92 -1.41 -8.26
N ILE A 35 28.28 -0.24 -8.80
CA ILE A 35 29.60 0.01 -9.39
C ILE A 35 30.70 -0.12 -8.32
N ALA A 36 30.47 0.42 -7.11
CA ALA A 36 31.39 0.26 -5.99
C ALA A 36 31.64 -1.21 -5.64
N ALA A 37 30.57 -2.01 -5.64
CA ALA A 37 30.65 -3.45 -5.42
C ALA A 37 31.40 -4.20 -6.53
N MET A 38 31.28 -3.77 -7.79
CA MET A 38 31.96 -4.43 -8.93
C MET A 38 33.44 -4.10 -9.05
N PHE A 39 33.84 -2.84 -8.79
CA PHE A 39 35.17 -2.36 -9.14
C PHE A 39 36.10 -2.11 -7.95
N PHE A 40 35.56 -1.92 -6.76
CA PHE A 40 36.33 -1.42 -5.61
C PHE A 40 36.40 -2.40 -4.43
N ASP A 41 36.03 -3.67 -4.63
CA ASP A 41 35.98 -4.74 -3.61
C ASP A 41 35.26 -4.32 -2.31
N SER A 42 34.40 -3.31 -2.43
CA SER A 42 33.68 -2.63 -1.35
C SER A 42 32.22 -3.07 -1.34
N ALA A 43 31.98 -4.35 -1.67
CA ALA A 43 30.66 -4.92 -1.75
C ALA A 43 29.92 -4.75 -0.43
N ILE A 44 28.95 -3.84 -0.41
CA ILE A 44 28.11 -3.59 0.75
C ILE A 44 27.09 -4.72 0.83
N GLY A 45 27.28 -5.61 1.79
CA GLY A 45 26.34 -6.70 2.04
C GLY A 45 24.98 -6.19 2.51
N MET A 46 23.93 -6.99 2.33
CA MET A 46 22.56 -6.59 2.71
C MET A 46 22.37 -6.34 4.22
N HIS A 47 23.23 -6.90 5.07
CA HIS A 47 23.25 -6.55 6.50
C HIS A 47 23.71 -5.09 6.73
N GLN A 48 24.70 -4.63 5.96
CA GLN A 48 25.21 -3.24 6.02
C GLN A 48 24.25 -2.25 5.36
N MET A 49 23.40 -2.71 4.43
CA MET A 49 22.26 -1.92 3.97
C MET A 49 21.27 -1.69 5.10
N LEU A 50 20.91 -2.75 5.85
CA LEU A 50 19.95 -2.64 6.94
C LEU A 50 20.46 -1.77 8.10
N ARG A 51 21.75 -1.87 8.43
CA ARG A 51 22.40 -1.14 9.53
C ARG A 51 23.57 -0.34 8.95
N PRO A 52 23.37 0.93 8.55
CA PRO A 52 24.42 1.72 7.96
C PRO A 52 25.36 2.20 9.07
N GLU A 53 26.44 1.46 9.31
CA GLU A 53 27.47 1.71 10.33
C GLU A 53 28.31 2.97 10.01
N GLY A 54 27.68 4.15 9.99
CA GLY A 54 28.31 5.42 9.62
C GLY A 54 28.50 5.65 8.12
N ARG A 55 27.98 4.77 7.26
CA ARG A 55 28.11 4.87 5.80
C ARG A 55 27.10 5.87 5.22
N ALA A 56 27.54 7.11 5.04
CA ALA A 56 26.70 8.19 4.50
C ALA A 56 26.02 7.84 3.17
N LEU A 57 26.72 7.14 2.26
CA LEU A 57 26.18 6.72 0.96
C LEU A 57 24.93 5.83 1.12
N VAL A 58 24.95 4.91 2.09
CA VAL A 58 23.84 4.01 2.35
C VAL A 58 22.67 4.79 2.97
N TYR A 59 22.92 5.70 3.92
CA TYR A 59 21.87 6.57 4.46
C TYR A 59 21.20 7.41 3.37
N LEU A 60 21.99 8.04 2.50
CA LEU A 60 21.48 8.84 1.38
C LEU A 60 20.64 7.97 0.43
N THR A 61 21.05 6.74 0.18
CA THR A 61 20.29 5.79 -0.64
C THR A 61 18.92 5.50 -0.01
N HIS A 62 18.86 5.21 1.30
CA HIS A 62 17.59 4.97 1.98
C HIS A 62 16.65 6.19 1.91
N VAL A 63 17.17 7.38 2.16
CA VAL A 63 16.38 8.63 2.09
C VAL A 63 15.90 8.88 0.66
N ALA A 64 16.75 8.67 -0.35
CA ALA A 64 16.38 8.84 -1.75
C ALA A 64 15.33 7.82 -2.20
N VAL A 65 15.49 6.53 -1.84
CA VAL A 65 14.53 5.47 -2.15
C VAL A 65 13.19 5.73 -1.45
N PHE A 66 13.20 6.04 -0.16
CA PHE A 66 11.99 6.37 0.60
C PHE A 66 11.27 7.58 -0.02
N GLY A 67 12.00 8.66 -0.31
CA GLY A 67 11.45 9.85 -0.94
C GLY A 67 10.89 9.55 -2.33
N ALA A 68 11.56 8.72 -3.14
CA ALA A 68 11.09 8.31 -4.45
C ALA A 68 9.76 7.55 -4.36
N ILE A 69 9.67 6.55 -3.46
CA ILE A 69 8.44 5.76 -3.26
C ILE A 69 7.30 6.65 -2.76
N PHE A 70 7.56 7.50 -1.75
CA PHE A 70 6.55 8.36 -1.15
C PHE A 70 6.03 9.41 -2.13
N LEU A 71 6.92 10.10 -2.87
CA LEU A 71 6.53 11.09 -3.87
C LEU A 71 5.85 10.45 -5.08
N ALA A 72 6.28 9.25 -5.47
CA ALA A 72 5.59 8.49 -6.52
C ALA A 72 4.18 8.10 -6.08
N ALA A 73 4.02 7.64 -4.84
CA ALA A 73 2.71 7.32 -4.29
C ALA A 73 1.79 8.55 -4.22
N LEU A 74 2.31 9.71 -3.80
CA LEU A 74 1.59 10.98 -3.81
C LEU A 74 1.19 11.43 -5.22
N TYR A 75 2.09 11.33 -6.19
CA TYR A 75 1.79 11.72 -7.57
C TYR A 75 0.75 10.80 -8.21
N LEU A 76 0.88 9.48 -7.98
CA LEU A 76 -0.02 8.46 -8.52
C LEU A 76 -1.37 8.41 -7.79
N SER A 77 -1.50 8.96 -6.59
CA SER A 77 -2.79 9.07 -5.90
C SER A 77 -3.65 10.21 -6.45
N ASP A 78 -3.06 11.13 -7.22
CA ASP A 78 -3.77 12.23 -7.88
C ASP A 78 -4.44 11.80 -9.21
N THR A 79 -4.45 10.51 -9.51
CA THR A 79 -5.15 9.93 -10.66
C THR A 79 -6.17 8.92 -10.17
N GLN A 80 -7.40 9.08 -10.66
CA GLN A 80 -8.51 8.15 -10.43
C GLN A 80 -8.39 6.96 -11.39
N GLY A 81 -8.33 5.74 -10.87
CA GLY A 81 -8.45 4.51 -11.66
C GLY A 81 -9.88 4.27 -12.13
N SER A 82 -10.07 3.44 -13.16
CA SER A 82 -11.40 3.12 -13.72
C SER A 82 -12.36 2.54 -12.68
N ILE A 83 -11.84 1.69 -11.80
CA ILE A 83 -12.58 1.03 -10.72
C ILE A 83 -12.66 1.86 -9.43
N GLU A 84 -12.02 3.04 -9.35
CA GLU A 84 -11.93 3.79 -8.11
C GLU A 84 -13.03 4.86 -8.00
N PRO A 85 -13.77 4.94 -6.89
CA PRO A 85 -14.71 6.00 -6.62
C PRO A 85 -13.93 7.30 -6.38
N LYS A 86 -14.59 8.43 -6.66
CA LYS A 86 -14.02 9.75 -6.35
C LYS A 86 -13.83 9.87 -4.83
N PRO A 87 -12.66 10.32 -4.34
CA PRO A 87 -12.45 10.54 -2.93
C PRO A 87 -13.36 11.66 -2.42
N GLU A 88 -14.06 11.40 -1.32
CA GLU A 88 -15.06 12.32 -0.75
C GLU A 88 -14.50 13.08 0.46
N GLY A 89 -13.44 12.54 1.10
CA GLY A 89 -12.84 13.12 2.29
C GLY A 89 -11.31 13.03 2.34
N PHE A 90 -10.74 13.72 3.33
CA PHE A 90 -9.30 13.70 3.60
C PHE A 90 -8.76 12.29 3.86
N PHE A 91 -9.50 11.47 4.60
CA PHE A 91 -9.08 10.10 4.92
C PHE A 91 -9.02 9.20 3.68
N ASP A 92 -9.90 9.43 2.70
CA ASP A 92 -9.85 8.70 1.42
C ASP A 92 -8.55 9.00 0.69
N ILE A 93 -8.10 10.26 0.68
CA ILE A 93 -6.83 10.67 0.06
C ILE A 93 -5.66 9.98 0.76
N VAL A 94 -5.65 9.94 2.10
CA VAL A 94 -4.60 9.25 2.87
C VAL A 94 -4.57 7.76 2.53
N SER A 95 -5.74 7.11 2.51
CA SER A 95 -5.89 5.70 2.16
C SER A 95 -5.45 5.41 0.72
N LEU A 96 -5.72 6.32 -0.22
CA LEU A 96 -5.24 6.24 -1.61
C LEU A 96 -3.71 6.37 -1.69
N VAL A 97 -3.09 7.30 -0.97
CA VAL A 97 -1.61 7.39 -0.94
C VAL A 97 -1.01 6.09 -0.39
N CYS A 98 -1.56 5.57 0.71
CA CYS A 98 -1.17 4.28 1.28
C CYS A 98 -1.35 3.11 0.29
N SER A 99 -2.41 3.10 -0.50
CA SER A 99 -2.64 2.07 -1.51
C SER A 99 -1.63 2.17 -2.66
N ARG A 100 -1.23 3.37 -3.08
CA ARG A 100 -0.18 3.56 -4.09
C ARG A 100 1.19 3.12 -3.59
N ILE A 101 1.51 3.32 -2.31
CA ILE A 101 2.71 2.73 -1.70
C ILE A 101 2.67 1.20 -1.84
N SER A 102 1.52 0.60 -1.59
CA SER A 102 1.32 -0.86 -1.74
C SER A 102 1.48 -1.30 -3.19
N MET A 103 0.90 -0.57 -4.15
CA MET A 103 1.04 -0.83 -5.58
C MET A 103 2.51 -0.82 -6.04
N ILE A 104 3.33 0.09 -5.52
CA ILE A 104 4.76 0.13 -5.82
C ILE A 104 5.48 -1.05 -5.12
N SER A 105 5.07 -1.36 -3.90
CA SER A 105 5.68 -2.40 -3.06
C SER A 105 5.47 -3.81 -3.62
N ILE A 106 4.33 -4.10 -4.25
CA ILE A 106 4.08 -5.39 -4.90
C ILE A 106 5.02 -5.60 -6.10
N VAL A 107 5.29 -4.56 -6.89
CA VAL A 107 6.26 -4.62 -7.99
C VAL A 107 7.66 -4.94 -7.44
N LEU A 108 8.06 -4.28 -6.35
CA LEU A 108 9.35 -4.53 -5.69
C LEU A 108 9.43 -5.96 -5.13
N LEU A 109 8.36 -6.46 -4.52
CA LEU A 109 8.27 -7.85 -4.04
C LEU A 109 8.47 -8.85 -5.18
N VAL A 110 7.81 -8.64 -6.33
CA VAL A 110 7.98 -9.50 -7.51
C VAL A 110 9.43 -9.48 -7.99
N PHE A 111 10.09 -8.33 -8.04
CA PHE A 111 11.50 -8.24 -8.42
C PHE A 111 12.42 -8.99 -7.43
N VAL A 112 12.20 -8.85 -6.13
CA VAL A 112 13.00 -9.57 -5.10
C VAL A 112 12.81 -11.08 -5.22
N MET A 113 11.58 -11.54 -5.39
CA MET A 113 11.28 -12.97 -5.55
C MET A 113 11.86 -13.53 -6.86
N PHE A 114 11.74 -12.79 -7.96
CA PHE A 114 12.33 -13.17 -9.24
C PHE A 114 13.85 -13.27 -9.13
N TYR A 115 14.49 -12.29 -8.49
CA TYR A 115 15.93 -12.32 -8.23
C TYR A 115 16.34 -13.55 -7.43
N GLU A 116 15.62 -13.90 -6.37
CA GLU A 116 15.93 -15.09 -5.57
C GLU A 116 15.82 -16.39 -6.38
N VAL A 117 14.77 -16.52 -7.21
CA VAL A 117 14.60 -17.68 -8.09
C VAL A 117 15.79 -17.78 -9.06
N VAL A 118 16.19 -16.69 -9.70
CA VAL A 118 17.33 -16.68 -10.62
C VAL A 118 18.64 -16.98 -9.87
N ALA A 119 18.89 -16.32 -8.74
CA ALA A 119 20.10 -16.52 -7.92
C ALA A 119 20.25 -17.98 -7.46
N ARG A 120 19.16 -18.59 -7.02
CA ARG A 120 19.16 -19.96 -6.50
C ARG A 120 19.28 -21.01 -7.60
N TYR A 121 18.49 -20.89 -8.67
CA TYR A 121 18.38 -21.98 -9.65
C TYR A 121 19.32 -21.82 -10.84
N VAL A 122 19.73 -20.60 -11.20
CA VAL A 122 20.65 -20.35 -12.32
C VAL A 122 22.09 -20.24 -11.83
N PHE A 123 22.30 -19.54 -10.71
CA PHE A 123 23.64 -19.27 -10.19
C PHE A 123 24.06 -20.14 -9.00
N GLU A 124 23.17 -21.03 -8.52
CA GLU A 124 23.39 -21.92 -7.36
C GLU A 124 23.85 -21.15 -6.09
N LYS A 125 23.44 -19.88 -5.98
CA LYS A 125 23.82 -18.96 -4.89
C LYS A 125 22.55 -18.41 -4.21
N PRO A 126 21.91 -19.20 -3.31
CA PRO A 126 20.73 -18.74 -2.58
C PRO A 126 21.06 -17.52 -1.71
N THR A 127 20.12 -16.58 -1.60
CA THR A 127 20.34 -15.40 -0.75
C THR A 127 19.77 -15.56 0.65
N LEU A 128 20.43 -14.93 1.62
CA LEU A 128 20.01 -14.96 3.03
C LEU A 128 18.90 -13.94 3.35
N TRP A 129 18.64 -12.99 2.45
CA TRP A 129 17.78 -11.82 2.74
C TRP A 129 16.48 -11.82 1.93
N ALA A 130 16.43 -12.41 0.73
CA ALA A 130 15.29 -12.21 -0.17
C ALA A 130 13.97 -12.79 0.39
N ASN A 131 14.03 -13.95 1.05
CA ASN A 131 12.85 -14.56 1.68
C ASN A 131 12.25 -13.65 2.77
N GLU A 132 13.09 -13.16 3.67
CA GLU A 132 12.67 -12.32 4.79
C GLU A 132 12.26 -10.92 4.34
N LEU A 133 12.94 -10.33 3.36
CA LEU A 133 12.53 -9.07 2.76
C LEU A 133 11.15 -9.19 2.09
N SER A 134 10.92 -10.28 1.37
CA SER A 134 9.62 -10.55 0.73
C SER A 134 8.52 -10.73 1.77
N LEU A 135 8.78 -11.46 2.86
CA LEU A 135 7.86 -11.59 3.99
C LEU A 135 7.55 -10.22 4.61
N TRP A 136 8.58 -9.38 4.78
CA TRP A 136 8.44 -8.07 5.38
C TRP A 136 7.56 -7.14 4.54
N ILE A 137 7.81 -7.09 3.23
CA ILE A 137 7.01 -6.31 2.27
C ILE A 137 5.58 -6.87 2.21
N ALA A 138 5.41 -8.20 2.14
CA ALA A 138 4.11 -8.85 2.13
C ALA A 138 3.27 -8.52 3.37
N GLY A 139 3.92 -8.43 4.55
CA GLY A 139 3.27 -8.01 5.78
C GLY A 139 2.64 -6.62 5.69
N PHE A 140 3.39 -5.63 5.19
CA PHE A 140 2.84 -4.28 4.96
C PHE A 140 1.78 -4.26 3.86
N LEU A 141 2.00 -4.98 2.75
CA LEU A 141 1.04 -5.10 1.66
C LEU A 141 -0.31 -5.60 2.16
N PHE A 142 -0.32 -6.65 2.97
CA PHE A 142 -1.55 -7.22 3.51
C PHE A 142 -2.32 -6.21 4.37
N LEU A 143 -1.62 -5.47 5.24
CA LEU A 143 -2.25 -4.47 6.10
C LEU A 143 -2.82 -3.30 5.30
N LEU A 144 -2.04 -2.74 4.37
CA LEU A 144 -2.46 -1.61 3.55
C LEU A 144 -3.53 -1.99 2.53
N ALA A 145 -3.56 -3.23 2.04
CA ALA A 145 -4.63 -3.75 1.20
C ALA A 145 -5.98 -3.74 1.94
N GLY A 146 -5.99 -4.06 3.23
CA GLY A 146 -7.20 -3.95 4.06
C GLY A 146 -7.71 -2.52 4.18
N LEU A 147 -6.82 -1.54 4.36
CA LEU A 147 -7.17 -0.11 4.37
C LEU A 147 -7.75 0.34 3.02
N TYR A 148 -7.12 -0.08 1.92
CA TYR A 148 -7.59 0.24 0.58
C TYR A 148 -8.97 -0.39 0.30
N ALA A 149 -9.17 -1.66 0.64
CA ALA A 149 -10.47 -2.32 0.49
C ALA A 149 -11.59 -1.63 1.30
N MET A 150 -11.26 -1.11 2.50
CA MET A 150 -12.19 -0.32 3.29
C MET A 150 -12.54 1.01 2.60
N GLN A 151 -11.56 1.73 2.06
CA GLN A 151 -11.79 2.98 1.32
C GLN A 151 -12.64 2.74 0.06
N GLN A 152 -12.43 1.60 -0.62
CA GLN A 152 -13.16 1.20 -1.82
C GLN A 152 -14.58 0.66 -1.55
N ARG A 153 -14.99 0.55 -0.28
CA ARG A 153 -16.24 -0.10 0.14
C ARG A 153 -16.37 -1.55 -0.37
N SER A 154 -15.27 -2.22 -0.68
CA SER A 154 -15.24 -3.57 -1.30
C SER A 154 -15.44 -4.73 -0.31
N HIS A 155 -15.84 -4.44 0.93
CA HIS A 155 -16.18 -5.50 1.87
C HIS A 155 -17.44 -6.22 1.42
N ILE A 156 -17.43 -7.56 1.50
CA ILE A 156 -18.58 -8.39 1.13
C ILE A 156 -19.80 -7.97 1.95
N ARG A 157 -20.76 -7.30 1.31
CA ARG A 157 -22.05 -6.90 1.88
C ARG A 157 -23.14 -7.77 1.28
N ILE A 158 -24.06 -8.26 2.12
CA ILE A 158 -25.23 -8.99 1.65
C ILE A 158 -26.27 -7.96 1.19
N TYR A 159 -26.16 -7.51 -0.06
CA TYR A 159 -27.04 -6.49 -0.64
C TYR A 159 -28.51 -6.89 -0.62
N ILE A 160 -28.84 -8.17 -0.85
CA ILE A 160 -30.23 -8.67 -0.85
C ILE A 160 -30.95 -8.35 0.47
N ILE A 161 -30.30 -8.63 1.61
CA ILE A 161 -30.91 -8.36 2.93
C ILE A 161 -30.92 -6.84 3.18
N TYR A 162 -29.83 -6.15 2.83
CA TYR A 162 -29.69 -4.71 3.04
C TYR A 162 -30.74 -3.90 2.27
N ASP A 163 -31.05 -4.28 1.04
CA ASP A 163 -31.99 -3.57 0.16
C ASP A 163 -33.45 -3.79 0.57
N LEU A 164 -33.76 -4.94 1.19
CA LEU A 164 -35.07 -5.21 1.79
C LEU A 164 -35.32 -4.40 3.07
N MET A 165 -34.29 -3.84 3.71
CA MET A 165 -34.42 -3.12 4.97
C MET A 165 -34.98 -1.69 4.77
N PRO A 166 -35.89 -1.22 5.64
CA PRO A 166 -36.29 0.19 5.66
C PRO A 166 -35.08 1.09 5.99
N ARG A 167 -35.11 2.35 5.55
CA ARG A 167 -33.95 3.27 5.66
C ARG A 167 -33.34 3.37 7.06
N TRP A 168 -34.16 3.32 8.11
CA TRP A 168 -33.68 3.38 9.49
C TRP A 168 -32.91 2.12 9.91
N MET A 169 -33.32 0.94 9.44
CA MET A 169 -32.64 -0.33 9.72
C MET A 169 -31.29 -0.41 8.99
N ARG A 170 -31.20 0.12 7.77
CA ARG A 170 -29.92 0.24 7.05
C ARG A 170 -28.91 1.10 7.82
N LYS A 171 -29.32 2.31 8.20
CA LYS A 171 -28.48 3.21 9.02
C LYS A 171 -28.08 2.58 10.36
N LEU A 172 -29.00 1.88 11.02
CA LEU A 172 -28.70 1.16 12.25
C LEU A 172 -27.66 0.05 12.01
N SER A 173 -27.81 -0.73 10.93
CA SER A 173 -26.84 -1.76 10.55
C SER A 173 -25.45 -1.15 10.31
N ASP A 174 -25.37 -0.06 9.54
CA ASP A 174 -24.10 0.61 9.24
C ASP A 174 -23.44 1.17 10.53
N CYS A 175 -24.23 1.77 11.42
CA CYS A 175 -23.76 2.20 12.75
C CYS A 175 -23.24 1.04 13.59
N ILE A 176 -23.95 -0.10 13.62
CA ILE A 176 -23.53 -1.30 14.37
C ILE A 176 -22.23 -1.85 13.78
N SER A 177 -22.12 -1.97 12.46
CA SER A 177 -20.90 -2.42 11.78
C SER A 177 -19.70 -1.55 12.14
N VAL A 178 -19.84 -0.23 12.07
CA VAL A 178 -18.76 0.70 12.46
C VAL A 178 -18.45 0.59 13.95
N ALA A 179 -19.46 0.49 14.82
CA ALA A 179 -19.25 0.32 16.26
C ALA A 179 -18.48 -0.97 16.58
N LEU A 180 -18.78 -2.08 15.89
CA LEU A 180 -18.06 -3.35 16.04
C LEU A 180 -16.61 -3.24 15.55
N ILE A 181 -16.36 -2.55 14.43
CA ILE A 181 -15.01 -2.28 13.93
C ILE A 181 -14.21 -1.48 14.97
N TRP A 182 -14.81 -0.44 15.56
CA TRP A 182 -14.17 0.35 16.61
C TRP A 182 -13.93 -0.46 17.89
N ALA A 183 -14.90 -1.25 18.33
CA ALA A 183 -14.74 -2.12 19.49
C ALA A 183 -13.60 -3.12 19.31
N PHE A 184 -13.53 -3.77 18.14
CA PHE A 184 -12.43 -4.67 17.78
C PHE A 184 -11.09 -3.94 17.75
N THR A 185 -11.03 -2.76 17.14
CA THR A 185 -9.83 -1.93 17.05
C THR A 185 -9.32 -1.54 18.43
N LEU A 186 -10.20 -1.10 19.33
CA LEU A 186 -9.84 -0.74 20.70
C LEU A 186 -9.37 -1.95 21.51
N ALA A 187 -10.03 -3.11 21.36
CA ALA A 187 -9.60 -4.35 22.00
C ALA A 187 -8.20 -4.79 21.51
N LEU A 188 -7.95 -4.67 20.21
CA LEU A 188 -6.67 -5.04 19.60
C LEU A 188 -5.55 -4.06 19.99
N MET A 189 -5.86 -2.75 20.08
CA MET A 189 -4.93 -1.77 20.64
C MET A 189 -4.63 -2.07 22.10
N TRP A 190 -5.64 -2.30 22.93
CA TRP A 190 -5.45 -2.61 24.35
C TRP A 190 -4.59 -3.87 24.55
N GLY A 191 -4.90 -4.96 23.83
CA GLY A 191 -4.17 -6.23 23.95
C GLY A 191 -2.77 -6.20 23.32
N GLY A 192 -2.59 -5.49 22.21
CA GLY A 192 -1.34 -5.49 21.43
C GLY A 192 -0.36 -4.36 21.79
N TYR A 193 -0.80 -3.31 22.48
CA TYR A 193 0.01 -2.08 22.67
C TYR A 193 1.33 -2.34 23.39
N ASN A 194 1.30 -3.04 24.53
CA ASN A 194 2.52 -3.28 25.31
C ASN A 194 3.54 -4.10 24.50
N GLU A 195 3.07 -5.12 23.78
CA GLU A 195 3.95 -5.94 22.94
C GLU A 195 4.54 -5.14 21.77
N ALA A 196 3.70 -4.37 21.06
CA ALA A 196 4.16 -3.54 19.95
C ALA A 196 5.16 -2.48 20.42
N ARG A 197 4.87 -1.82 21.56
CA ARG A 197 5.74 -0.83 22.18
C ARG A 197 7.09 -1.43 22.56
N ASP A 198 7.10 -2.55 23.26
CA ASP A 198 8.35 -3.14 23.74
C ASP A 198 9.24 -3.61 22.59
N LYS A 199 8.64 -4.22 21.54
CA LYS A 199 9.38 -4.62 20.33
C LYS A 199 9.94 -3.44 19.56
N PHE A 200 9.17 -2.36 19.45
CA PHE A 200 9.62 -1.13 18.78
C PHE A 200 10.77 -0.47 19.55
N LEU A 201 10.64 -0.29 20.87
CA LEU A 201 11.65 0.36 21.70
C LEU A 201 12.97 -0.44 21.76
N ARG A 202 12.89 -1.77 21.71
CA ARG A 202 14.07 -2.64 21.67
C ARG A 202 14.66 -2.79 20.27
N TRP A 203 13.97 -2.30 19.24
CA TRP A 203 14.27 -2.57 17.84
C TRP A 203 14.47 -4.08 17.59
N GLU A 204 13.55 -4.89 18.12
CA GLU A 204 13.61 -6.36 18.07
C GLU A 204 13.72 -6.87 16.63
N ALA A 205 14.74 -7.70 16.41
CA ALA A 205 15.06 -8.30 15.13
C ALA A 205 14.49 -9.72 15.01
N PHE A 206 14.46 -10.24 13.78
CA PHE A 206 13.76 -11.48 13.46
C PHE A 206 14.47 -12.75 13.98
N GLY A 207 15.77 -12.69 14.29
CA GLY A 207 16.53 -13.82 14.86
C GLY A 207 17.10 -14.78 13.82
N THR A 208 17.32 -14.30 12.59
CA THR A 208 17.81 -15.07 11.44
C THR A 208 19.15 -14.53 10.94
N ALA A 209 19.71 -15.08 9.85
CA ALA A 209 21.02 -14.67 9.35
C ALA A 209 21.07 -13.22 8.81
N TRP A 210 19.98 -12.73 8.22
CA TRP A 210 19.88 -11.33 7.78
C TRP A 210 19.35 -10.40 8.89
N ASP A 211 18.57 -10.94 9.82
CA ASP A 211 18.13 -10.29 11.07
C ASP A 211 17.41 -8.93 10.90
N PRO A 212 16.41 -8.82 10.01
CA PRO A 212 15.64 -7.59 9.83
C PRO A 212 14.77 -7.27 11.07
N PRO A 213 14.50 -5.98 11.35
CA PRO A 213 13.61 -5.54 12.42
C PRO A 213 12.11 -5.73 12.05
N ILE A 214 11.73 -6.94 11.61
CA ILE A 214 10.36 -7.29 11.25
C ILE A 214 9.43 -7.13 12.46
N PRO A 215 9.72 -7.72 13.64
CA PRO A 215 8.82 -7.58 14.80
C PRO A 215 8.70 -6.12 15.26
N ALA A 216 9.80 -5.37 15.26
CA ALA A 216 9.82 -3.97 15.66
C ALA A 216 8.99 -3.07 14.75
N THR A 217 8.87 -3.38 13.46
CA THR A 217 8.16 -2.52 12.50
C THR A 217 6.74 -2.99 12.22
N ILE A 218 6.52 -4.31 12.05
CA ILE A 218 5.19 -4.85 11.72
C ILE A 218 4.23 -4.76 12.91
N LYS A 219 4.66 -5.03 14.15
CA LYS A 219 3.72 -5.02 15.29
C LYS A 219 3.11 -3.65 15.55
N PRO A 220 3.89 -2.54 15.58
CA PRO A 220 3.30 -1.20 15.63
C PRO A 220 2.47 -0.87 14.39
N ALA A 221 2.92 -1.28 13.20
CA ALA A 221 2.18 -1.02 11.96
C ALA A 221 0.79 -1.66 11.96
N ILE A 222 0.62 -2.86 12.53
CA ILE A 222 -0.69 -3.51 12.70
C ILE A 222 -1.62 -2.58 13.49
N LEU A 223 -1.16 -2.03 14.63
CA LEU A 223 -1.97 -1.16 15.49
C LEU A 223 -2.30 0.19 14.83
N ILE A 224 -1.35 0.76 14.10
CA ILE A 224 -1.54 2.03 13.39
C ILE A 224 -2.53 1.84 12.23
N ILE A 225 -2.35 0.80 11.42
CA ILE A 225 -3.18 0.58 10.23
C ILE A 225 -4.59 0.13 10.61
N ILE A 226 -4.77 -0.70 11.64
CA ILE A 226 -6.13 -1.05 12.08
C ILE A 226 -6.89 0.18 12.61
N LEU A 227 -6.19 1.11 13.26
CA LEU A 227 -6.78 2.39 13.66
C LEU A 227 -7.15 3.23 12.43
N MET A 228 -6.30 3.28 11.40
CA MET A 228 -6.63 3.94 10.14
C MET A 228 -7.85 3.30 9.47
N VAL A 229 -7.99 1.97 9.48
CA VAL A 229 -9.17 1.25 8.97
C VAL A 229 -10.43 1.65 9.74
N ALA A 230 -10.37 1.74 11.06
CA ALA A 230 -11.52 2.17 11.87
C ALA A 230 -11.92 3.63 11.61
N ILE A 231 -10.93 4.50 11.43
CA ILE A 231 -11.16 5.90 11.04
C ILE A 231 -11.76 5.97 9.63
N GLN A 232 -11.26 5.19 8.68
CA GLN A 232 -11.80 5.10 7.32
C GLN A 232 -13.26 4.60 7.33
N ALA A 233 -13.57 3.58 8.14
CA ALA A 233 -14.93 3.08 8.29
C ALA A 233 -15.89 4.15 8.84
N LEU A 234 -15.42 4.96 9.80
CA LEU A 234 -16.19 6.09 10.32
C LEU A 234 -16.34 7.21 9.27
N SER A 235 -15.29 7.51 8.52
CA SER A 235 -15.32 8.48 7.42
C SER A 235 -16.36 8.08 6.36
N ASN A 236 -16.38 6.81 5.96
CA ASN A 236 -17.36 6.27 5.02
C ASN A 236 -18.79 6.41 5.55
N LEU A 237 -19.03 6.09 6.83
CA LEU A 237 -20.36 6.23 7.44
C LEU A 237 -20.86 7.68 7.44
N ILE A 238 -19.97 8.64 7.71
CA ILE A 238 -20.29 10.06 7.70
C ILE A 238 -20.59 10.53 6.28
N ALA A 239 -19.74 10.16 5.31
CA ALA A 239 -19.92 10.53 3.90
C ALA A 239 -21.20 9.95 3.30
N ASP A 240 -21.56 8.72 3.69
CA ASP A 240 -22.73 8.01 3.16
C ASP A 240 -24.04 8.38 3.88
N TRP A 241 -23.98 9.11 4.99
CA TRP A 241 -25.14 9.33 5.88
C TRP A 241 -26.35 9.96 5.20
N ASN A 242 -26.13 10.86 4.25
CA ASN A 242 -27.16 11.59 3.52
C ASN A 242 -27.36 11.12 2.09
N LYS A 243 -26.63 10.09 1.63
CA LYS A 243 -26.78 9.58 0.27
C LYS A 243 -28.15 8.93 0.10
N ALA A 244 -28.72 9.07 -1.10
CA ALA A 244 -29.95 8.39 -1.44
C ALA A 244 -29.71 6.86 -1.46
N PRO A 245 -30.72 6.04 -1.17
CA PRO A 245 -30.63 4.61 -1.38
C PRO A 245 -30.29 4.30 -2.83
N GLU A 246 -29.10 3.79 -3.09
CA GLU A 246 -28.76 3.16 -4.36
C GLU A 246 -29.16 1.69 -4.28
N SER A 247 -30.06 1.24 -5.17
CA SER A 247 -30.38 -0.17 -5.32
C SER A 247 -29.26 -0.81 -6.11
N HIS A 248 -28.55 -1.78 -5.55
CA HIS A 248 -27.46 -2.44 -6.24
C HIS A 248 -28.04 -3.58 -7.07
N SER A 249 -28.06 -3.42 -8.39
CA SER A 249 -28.36 -4.50 -9.32
C SER A 249 -27.07 -5.28 -9.61
N PRO A 250 -27.12 -6.62 -9.81
CA PRO A 250 -25.95 -7.37 -10.30
C PRO A 250 -25.37 -6.85 -11.63
N ALA A 251 -26.12 -6.01 -12.35
CA ALA A 251 -25.66 -5.34 -13.56
C ALA A 251 -24.74 -4.13 -13.28
N ASP A 252 -24.77 -3.56 -12.07
CA ASP A 252 -23.95 -2.39 -11.69
C ASP A 252 -22.49 -2.77 -11.40
N ASP A 253 -22.21 -4.07 -11.17
CA ASP A 253 -20.87 -4.63 -11.02
C ASP A 253 -20.17 -4.91 -12.37
N ILE A 254 -20.83 -4.65 -13.51
CA ILE A 254 -20.27 -4.90 -14.84
C ILE A 254 -19.45 -3.69 -15.29
N ASP A 255 -18.14 -3.88 -15.48
CA ASP A 255 -17.22 -2.84 -15.95
C ASP A 255 -17.56 -2.43 -17.40
N GLU A 256 -18.15 -1.24 -17.57
CA GLU A 256 -18.52 -0.69 -18.88
C GLU A 256 -17.29 -0.50 -19.80
N GLU A 257 -16.11 -0.21 -19.23
CA GLU A 257 -14.87 -0.12 -20.01
C GLU A 257 -14.43 -1.49 -20.48
N GLU A 258 -14.57 -2.53 -19.66
CA GLU A 258 -14.31 -3.92 -20.06
C GLU A 258 -15.26 -4.34 -21.19
N ILE A 259 -16.55 -4.05 -21.10
CA ILE A 259 -17.51 -4.29 -22.18
C ILE A 259 -17.10 -3.53 -23.45
N ALA A 260 -16.72 -2.26 -23.33
CA ALA A 260 -16.31 -1.46 -24.47
C ALA A 260 -15.03 -2.02 -25.12
N MET A 261 -14.07 -2.52 -24.35
CA MET A 261 -12.88 -3.18 -24.87
C MET A 261 -13.22 -4.51 -25.54
N LEU A 262 -14.08 -5.34 -24.95
CA LEU A 262 -14.56 -6.58 -25.56
C LEU A 262 -15.28 -6.31 -26.88
N ARG A 263 -16.17 -5.30 -26.94
CA ARG A 263 -16.84 -4.87 -28.17
C ARG A 263 -15.85 -4.41 -29.23
N ARG A 264 -14.84 -3.63 -28.85
CA ARG A 264 -13.80 -3.15 -29.77
C ARG A 264 -12.95 -4.29 -30.32
N ASN A 265 -12.67 -5.31 -29.50
CA ASN A 265 -11.89 -6.47 -29.94
C ASN A 265 -12.71 -7.37 -30.87
N LEU A 266 -13.99 -7.61 -30.55
CA LEU A 266 -14.90 -8.37 -31.43
C LEU A 266 -15.09 -7.69 -32.80
N GLN A 267 -15.24 -6.37 -32.84
CA GLN A 267 -15.33 -5.63 -34.12
C GLN A 267 -14.06 -5.71 -34.97
N LYS A 268 -12.91 -6.03 -34.36
CA LYS A 268 -11.63 -6.17 -35.06
C LYS A 268 -11.42 -7.55 -35.66
N ASP A 269 -12.14 -8.55 -35.17
CA ASP A 269 -12.08 -9.93 -35.66
C ASP A 269 -13.08 -10.19 -36.81
N ASP A 270 -14.03 -9.27 -37.00
CA ASP A 270 -15.04 -9.31 -38.07
C ASP A 270 -14.61 -8.58 -39.38
N ASP A 271 -13.46 -7.88 -39.38
CA ASP A 271 -12.84 -7.18 -40.53
C ASP A 271 -11.62 -7.93 -41.09
#